data_AF-A0A3D4TMC2-F1
#
_entry.id   AF-A0A3D4TMC2-F1
#
_cell.length_a   1.000
_cell.length_b   1.000
_cell.length_c   1.000
_cell.angle_alpha   90.00
_cell.angle_beta   90.00
_cell.angle_gamma   90.00
#
_symmetry.space_group_name_H-M   'P 1'
#
loop_
_entity.id
_entity.type
_entity.pdbx_description
1 polymer ?
#
loop_
_entity_poly.entity_id
_entity_poly.type
_entity_poly.pdbx_seq_one_letter_code
_entity_poly.pdbx_strand_id
1 'polypeptide(L)' 'MADTGLFLLSDVFGQEDEAGRLLQVTQVVCRCLECSCHFTARPNEGLIDLDGGAILACPMCPNRQAISMARFADFLQLRL' A
#
# COMPACT_ATOMS: atom_id res chain seq x y z
N MET A 1 1.91 2.58 -11.91
CA MET A 1 1.46 3.30 -10.70
C MET A 1 -0.05 3.16 -10.61
N ALA A 2 -0.62 2.85 -9.43
CA ALA A 2 -2.07 2.78 -9.27
C ALA A 2 -2.56 3.84 -8.29
N ASP A 3 -3.63 4.53 -8.65
CA ASP A 3 -4.29 5.52 -7.82
C ASP A 3 -5.35 4.84 -6.96
N THR A 4 -5.28 5.04 -5.64
CA THR A 4 -6.27 4.53 -4.68
C THR A 4 -7.33 5.57 -4.31
N GLY A 5 -7.20 6.80 -4.78
CA GLY A 5 -8.02 7.97 -4.46
C GLY A 5 -7.35 8.93 -3.48
N LEU A 6 -6.50 8.43 -2.58
CA LEU A 6 -5.74 9.24 -1.60
C LEU A 6 -4.23 9.03 -1.67
N PHE A 7 -3.78 7.93 -2.27
CA PHE A 7 -2.37 7.60 -2.48
C PHE A 7 -2.14 7.08 -3.90
N LEU A 8 -1.00 7.46 -4.48
CA LEU A 8 -0.51 6.91 -5.75
C LEU A 8 0.59 5.90 -5.44
N LEU A 9 0.34 4.61 -5.71
CA LEU A 9 1.26 3.51 -5.44
C LEU A 9 2.32 3.41 -6.55
N SER A 10 3.59 3.37 -6.16
CA SER A 10 4.75 3.21 -7.06
C SER A 10 5.32 1.79 -7.00
N ASP A 11 5.42 1.24 -5.79
CA ASP A 11 5.89 -0.12 -5.50
C ASP A 11 5.09 -0.70 -4.34
N VAL A 12 4.88 -2.01 -4.35
CA VAL A 12 4.28 -2.79 -3.26
C VAL A 12 5.16 -4.03 -3.07
N PHE A 13 5.40 -4.40 -1.83
CA PHE A 13 6.11 -5.61 -1.42
C PHE A 13 5.32 -6.32 -0.33
N GLY A 14 5.40 -7.64 -0.31
CA GLY A 14 4.63 -8.45 0.64
C GLY A 14 5.15 -9.87 0.76
N GLN A 15 4.46 -10.65 1.59
CA GLN A 15 4.58 -12.10 1.64
C GLN A 15 3.51 -12.72 0.74
N GLU A 16 3.91 -13.71 -0.05
CA GLU A 16 3.04 -14.46 -0.95
C GLU A 16 3.00 -15.94 -0.51
N ASP A 17 1.92 -16.64 -0.82
CA ASP A 17 1.86 -18.11 -0.66
C ASP A 17 2.53 -18.85 -1.82
N GLU A 18 2.59 -20.18 -1.74
CA GLU A 18 3.16 -21.05 -2.79
C GLU A 18 2.45 -20.93 -4.16
N ALA A 19 1.25 -20.33 -4.20
CA ALA A 19 0.49 -20.05 -5.42
C ALA A 19 0.64 -18.60 -5.91
N GLY A 20 1.54 -17.80 -5.30
CA GLY A 20 1.76 -16.39 -5.65
C GLY A 20 0.65 -15.45 -5.19
N ARG A 21 -0.20 -15.85 -4.23
CA ARG A 21 -1.23 -14.97 -3.67
C ARG A 21 -0.66 -14.15 -2.53
N LEU A 22 -0.78 -12.83 -2.64
CA LEU A 22 -0.38 -11.88 -1.60
C LEU A 22 -1.15 -12.13 -0.29
N LEU A 23 -0.43 -12.57 0.74
CA LEU A 23 -0.94 -12.83 2.09
C LEU A 23 -0.87 -11.58 2.98
N GLN A 24 0.23 -10.82 2.89
CA GLN A 24 0.47 -9.64 3.70
C GLN A 24 1.29 -8.60 2.94
N VAL A 25 0.97 -7.31 3.07
CA VAL A 25 1.81 -6.21 2.58
C VAL A 25 2.84 -5.85 3.65
N THR A 26 4.13 -5.84 3.29
CA THR A 26 5.25 -5.54 4.20
C THR A 26 5.92 -4.20 3.90
N GLN A 27 5.77 -3.66 2.68
CA GLN A 27 6.24 -2.32 2.34
C GLN A 27 5.45 -1.74 1.16
N VAL A 28 5.19 -0.44 1.17
CA VAL A 28 4.58 0.29 0.04
C VAL A 28 5.33 1.59 -0.21
N VAL A 29 5.82 1.81 -1.44
CA VAL A 29 6.35 3.12 -1.86
C VAL A 29 5.22 3.87 -2.54
N CYS A 30 4.86 5.04 -2.03
CA CYS A 30 3.73 5.81 -2.54
C CYS A 30 3.92 7.32 -2.41
N ARG A 31 3.06 8.06 -3.12
CA ARG A 31 2.88 9.51 -2.97
C ARG A 31 1.50 9.78 -2.37
N CYS A 32 1.45 10.54 -1.28
CA CYS A 32 0.20 11.10 -0.78
C CYS A 32 -0.35 12.14 -1.78
N LEU A 33 -1.60 11.98 -2.21
CA LEU A 33 -2.21 12.90 -3.19
C LEU A 33 -2.61 14.25 -2.58
N GLU A 34 -2.90 14.27 -1.28
CA GLU A 34 -3.23 15.50 -0.52
C GLU A 34 -2.03 16.46 -0.42
N CYS A 35 -0.91 16.00 0.18
CA CYS A 35 0.25 16.86 0.47
C CYS A 35 1.45 16.66 -0.46
N SER A 36 1.34 15.79 -1.48
CA SER A 36 2.42 15.41 -2.40
C SER A 36 3.67 14.78 -1.78
N CYS A 37 3.67 14.46 -0.48
CA CYS A 37 4.75 13.74 0.18
C CYS A 37 4.96 12.35 -0.45
N HIS A 38 6.20 12.04 -0.81
CA HIS A 38 6.63 10.71 -1.23
C HIS A 38 7.24 10.00 -0.01
N PHE A 39 6.80 8.78 0.28
CA PHE A 39 7.27 8.03 1.43
C PHE A 39 7.20 6.51 1.20
N THR A 40 7.93 5.78 2.03
CA THR A 40 7.91 4.32 2.10
C THR A 40 7.18 3.92 3.37
N ALA A 41 5.97 3.38 3.23
CA ALA A 41 5.20 2.84 4.34
C ALA A 41 5.69 1.44 4.72
N ARG A 42 5.84 1.18 6.02
CA ARG A 42 6.24 -0.09 6.63
C ARG A 42 5.43 -0.33 7.92
N PRO A 43 5.33 -1.57 8.43
CA PRO A 43 4.61 -1.84 9.69
C PRO A 43 5.08 -0.91 10.82
N ASN A 44 4.13 -0.19 11.44
CA ASN A 44 4.33 0.86 12.45
C ASN A 44 4.92 2.19 11.93
N GLU A 45 5.24 2.30 10.65
CA GLU A 45 5.75 3.50 9.97
C GLU A 45 4.88 3.79 8.72
N GLY A 46 3.67 4.31 8.94
CA GLY A 46 2.74 4.66 7.86
C GLY A 46 2.03 3.47 7.19
N LEU A 47 2.33 2.22 7.56
CA LEU A 47 1.54 1.03 7.23
C LEU A 47 0.98 0.41 8.53
N ILE A 48 -0.33 0.20 8.57
CA ILE A 48 -1.02 -0.49 9.67
C ILE A 48 -1.72 -1.72 9.08
N ASP A 49 -1.39 -2.89 9.59
CA ASP A 49 -1.98 -4.16 9.15
C ASP A 49 -3.48 -4.25 9.52
N LEU A 50 -4.28 -4.86 8.64
CA LEU A 50 -5.70 -5.14 8.88
C LEU A 50 -6.05 -6.52 8.33
N ASP A 51 -7.02 -7.19 8.93
CA ASP A 51 -7.57 -8.42 8.35
C ASP A 51 -8.15 -8.12 6.95
N GLY A 52 -7.64 -8.80 5.93
CA GLY A 52 -7.96 -8.57 4.52
C GLY A 52 -7.40 -7.30 3.87
N GLY A 53 -6.44 -6.57 4.47
CA GLY A 53 -5.87 -5.37 3.86
C GLY A 53 -4.81 -4.63 4.69
N ALA A 54 -4.64 -3.34 4.44
CA ALA A 54 -3.79 -2.46 5.26
C ALA A 54 -4.25 -1.00 5.17
N ILE A 55 -3.93 -0.19 6.18
CA ILE A 55 -4.06 1.27 6.14
C ILE A 55 -2.72 1.88 5.74
N LEU A 56 -2.71 2.70 4.69
CA LEU A 56 -1.64 3.68 4.47
C LEU A 56 -1.97 4.96 5.23
N ALA A 57 -1.01 5.50 5.96
CA ALA A 57 -1.09 6.78 6.65
C ALA A 57 0.11 7.66 6.25
N CYS A 58 -0.16 8.89 5.85
CA CYS A 58 0.89 9.83 5.46
C CYS A 58 1.66 10.32 6.70
N PRO A 59 3.01 10.32 6.70
CA PRO A 59 3.79 10.84 7.83
C PRO A 59 3.74 12.38 7.96
N MET A 60 3.28 13.09 6.92
CA MET A 60 3.34 14.56 6.83
C MET A 60 1.98 15.26 6.93
N CYS A 61 0.86 14.53 6.92
CA CYS A 61 -0.49 15.09 6.97
C CYS A 61 -1.50 14.06 7.51
N PRO A 62 -2.70 14.43 7.96
CA PRO A 62 -3.65 13.49 8.59
C PRO A 62 -4.29 12.47 7.61
N ASN A 63 -3.93 12.51 6.32
CA ASN A 63 -4.47 11.65 5.29
C ASN A 63 -4.12 10.18 5.53
N ARG A 64 -5.13 9.31 5.49
CA ARG A 64 -5.00 7.86 5.65
C ARG A 64 -6.10 7.12 4.91
N GLN A 65 -5.80 5.92 4.41
CA GLN A 65 -6.73 5.11 3.63
C GLN A 65 -6.56 3.63 3.92
N ALA A 66 -7.66 2.93 4.22
CA ALA A 66 -7.71 1.47 4.18
C ALA A 66 -7.80 0.98 2.72
N ILE A 67 -6.92 0.05 2.36
CA ILE A 67 -6.80 -0.55 1.03
C ILE A 67 -6.88 -2.07 1.22
N SER A 68 -7.73 -2.74 0.44
CA SER A 68 -7.90 -4.19 0.52
C SER A 68 -6.74 -4.95 -0.11
N MET A 69 -6.48 -6.17 0.35
CA MET A 69 -5.43 -7.04 -0.19
C MET A 69 -5.63 -7.29 -1.70
N ALA A 70 -6.88 -7.41 -2.14
CA ALA A 70 -7.22 -7.51 -3.56
C ALA A 70 -6.68 -6.32 -4.39
N ARG A 71 -6.78 -5.08 -3.88
CA ARG A 71 -6.27 -3.89 -4.59
C ARG A 71 -4.76 -3.82 -4.64
N PHE A 72 -4.07 -4.36 -3.63
CA PHE A 72 -2.62 -4.54 -3.68
C PHE A 72 -2.21 -5.65 -4.66
N ALA A 73 -2.95 -6.75 -4.71
CA ALA A 73 -2.73 -7.83 -5.68
C ALA A 73 -2.97 -7.39 -7.13
N ASP A 74 -4.06 -6.65 -7.40
CA ASP A 74 -4.36 -6.03 -8.70
C ASP A 74 -3.16 -5.18 -9.18
N PHE A 75 -2.56 -4.40 -8.28
CA PHE A 75 -1.38 -3.57 -8.59
C PHE A 75 -0.13 -4.40 -8.95
N LEU A 76 0.13 -5.50 -8.23
CA LEU A 76 1.26 -6.38 -8.51
C LEU A 76 1.12 -7.08 -9.86
N GLN A 77 -0.09 -7.54 -10.20
CA GLN A 77 -0.38 -8.19 -11.50
C GLN A 77 -0.20 -7.24 -12.69
N LEU A 78 -0.52 -5.95 -12.53
CA LEU A 78 -0.36 -4.93 -13.58
C LEU A 78 1.10 -4.47 -13.79
N ARG A 79 2.07 -5.07 -13.07
CA ARG A 79 3.50 -4.73 -13.17
C ARG A 79 4.34 -5.80 -13.89
N LEU A 80 3.71 -6.91 -14.28
CA LEU A 80 4.27 -7.99 -15.09
C LEU A 80 3.98 -7.75 -16.59
#